data_AF-A0A3C0HIA8-F1
#
_entry.id   AF-A0A3C0HIA8-F1
#
_cell.length_a   1.000
_cell.length_b   1.000
_cell.length_c   1.000
_cell.angle_alpha   90.00
_cell.angle_beta   90.00
_cell.angle_gamma   90.00
#
_symmetry.space_group_name_H-M   'P 1'
#
loop_
_entity.id
_entity.type
_entity.pdbx_description
1 polymer ?
#
loop_
_entity_poly.entity_id
_entity_poly.type
_entity_poly.pdbx_seq_one_letter_code
_entity_poly.pdbx_strand_id
1 'polypeptide(L)' 'WDRGTLFGLQSGGRTESILMSLPPRVRFEYGYLPEAASAEARLADYLVPRDWLGAA' A
#
# COMPACT_ATOMS: atom_id res chain seq x y z
N TRP A 1 9.51 0.91 0.16
CA TRP A 1 8.96 1.33 1.46
C TRP A 1 9.26 2.81 1.66
N ASP A 2 8.50 3.50 2.51
CA ASP A 2 8.59 4.96 2.63
C ASP A 2 9.77 5.42 3.49
N ARG A 3 10.74 6.11 2.87
CA ARG A 3 11.92 6.68 3.55
C ARG A 3 11.55 7.86 4.45
N GLY A 4 10.51 8.62 4.11
CA GLY A 4 10.09 9.81 4.86
C GLY A 4 9.58 9.46 6.24
N THR A 5 8.70 8.46 6.32
CA THR A 5 8.20 7.92 7.60
C THR A 5 9.33 7.43 8.49
N LEU A 6 10.27 6.63 7.95
CA LEU A 6 11.38 6.10 8.75
C LEU A 6 12.28 7.22 9.29
N PHE A 7 12.72 8.12 8.43
CA PHE A 7 13.57 9.24 8.82
C PHE A 7 12.85 10.14 9.84
N GLY A 8 11.57 10.46 9.64
CA GLY A 8 10.81 11.32 10.53
C GLY A 8 10.69 10.75 11.95
N LEU A 9 10.46 9.43 12.07
CA LEU A 9 10.43 8.77 13.38
C LEU A 9 11.80 8.74 14.05
N GLN A 10 12.87 8.50 13.29
CA GLN A 10 14.24 8.41 13.81
C GLN A 10 14.85 9.78 14.17
N SER A 11 14.44 10.84 13.49
CA SER A 11 14.95 12.21 13.71
C SER A 11 14.11 13.04 14.71
N GLY A 12 13.11 12.43 15.35
CA GLY A 12 12.29 13.10 16.37
C GLY A 12 11.23 14.05 15.81
N GLY A 13 10.76 13.81 14.58
CA GLY A 13 9.65 14.56 13.98
C GLY A 13 8.31 14.34 14.68
N ARG A 14 7.29 15.10 14.30
CA ARG A 14 5.96 15.02 14.90
C ARG A 14 5.26 13.71 14.55
N THR A 15 5.20 12.79 15.51
CA THR A 15 4.73 11.41 15.30
C THR A 15 3.29 11.34 14.79
N GLU A 16 2.38 12.18 15.31
CA GLU A 16 0.98 12.20 14.88
C GLU A 16 0.83 12.65 13.44
N SER A 17 1.71 13.54 12.96
CA SER A 17 1.75 13.94 11.55
C SER A 17 2.31 12.83 10.66
N ILE A 18 3.36 12.14 11.12
CA ILE A 18 4.02 11.05 10.37
C ILE A 18 3.07 9.86 10.21
N LEU A 19 2.42 9.44 11.30
CA LEU A 19 1.54 8.28 11.33
C LEU A 19 0.11 8.57 10.85
N MET A 20 -0.22 9.81 10.47
CA MET A 20 -1.52 10.16 9.89
C MET A 20 -1.83 9.39 8.60
N SER A 21 -0.79 8.90 7.91
CA SER A 21 -0.92 8.08 6.71
C SER A 21 -1.43 6.65 6.97
N LEU A 22 -1.42 6.19 8.23
CA LEU A 22 -1.92 4.87 8.59
C LEU A 22 -3.45 4.81 8.50
N PRO A 23 -4.02 3.72 7.96
CA PRO A 23 -5.46 3.55 7.95
C PRO A 23 -5.97 3.32 9.38
N PRO A 24 -7.24 3.67 9.66
CA PRO A 24 -7.84 3.42 10.97
C PRO A 24 -8.03 1.92 11.29
N ARG A 25 -8.03 1.06 10.25
CA ARG A 25 -8.12 -0.41 10.37
C ARG A 25 -7.30 -1.07 9.28
N VAL A 26 -6.62 -2.15 9.63
CA VAL A 26 -5.90 -3.03 8.70
C VAL A 26 -6.09 -4.47 9.14
N ARG A 27 -6.09 -5.41 8.18
CA ARG A 27 -6.26 -6.84 8.45
C ARG A 27 -5.14 -7.62 7.78
N PHE A 28 -4.54 -8.54 8.51
CA PHE A 28 -3.57 -9.49 8.00
C PHE A 28 -4.09 -10.90 8.27
N GLU A 29 -4.07 -11.75 7.26
CA GLU A 29 -4.53 -13.13 7.32
C GLU A 29 -3.42 -14.03 6.78
N TYR A 30 -3.11 -15.09 7.53
CA TYR A 30 -2.08 -16.03 7.13
C TYR A 30 -2.54 -16.82 5.90
N GLY A 31 -1.74 -16.82 4.83
CA GLY A 31 -2.05 -17.54 3.61
C GLY A 31 -3.32 -17.06 2.89
N TYR A 32 -3.69 -15.78 3.05
CA TYR A 32 -4.85 -15.20 2.38
C TYR A 32 -4.76 -15.40 0.86
N LEU A 33 -5.79 -16.02 0.30
CA LEU A 33 -5.98 -16.24 -1.13
C LEU A 33 -7.35 -15.68 -1.51
N PRO A 34 -7.42 -14.70 -2.43
CA PRO A 34 -8.70 -14.21 -2.90
C PRO A 34 -9.46 -15.31 -3.66
N GLU A 35 -10.78 -15.23 -3.66
CA GLU A 35 -11.62 -16.15 -4.41
C GLU A 35 -11.27 -16.14 -5.92
N ALA A 36 -11.25 -17.32 -6.53
CA ALA A 36 -10.91 -17.45 -7.94
C ALA A 36 -11.88 -16.64 -8.83
N ALA A 37 -11.33 -15.96 -9.84
CA ALA A 37 -12.06 -15.08 -10.75
C ALA A 37 -12.74 -13.85 -10.11
N SER A 38 -12.52 -13.55 -8.82
CA SER A 38 -13.03 -12.35 -8.17
C SER A 38 -12.33 -11.07 -8.61
N ALA A 39 -12.87 -9.91 -8.22
CA ALA A 39 -12.21 -8.62 -8.47
C ALA A 39 -10.90 -8.48 -7.68
N GLU A 40 -10.87 -9.02 -6.46
CA GLU A 40 -9.71 -9.07 -5.58
C GLU A 40 -8.59 -9.91 -6.19
N ALA A 41 -8.92 -11.04 -6.82
CA ALA A 41 -7.94 -11.86 -7.53
C ALA A 41 -7.32 -11.12 -8.72
N ARG A 42 -8.13 -10.39 -9.51
CA ARG A 42 -7.64 -9.57 -10.63
C ARG A 42 -6.82 -8.37 -10.19
N LEU A 43 -7.05 -7.87 -8.97
CA LEU A 43 -6.41 -6.64 -8.49
C LEU A 43 -4.88 -6.78 -8.40
N ALA A 44 -4.37 -7.96 -8.05
CA ALA A 44 -2.93 -8.20 -7.97
C ALA A 44 -2.24 -7.98 -9.32
N ASP A 45 -2.81 -8.52 -10.40
CA ASP A 45 -2.31 -8.32 -11.77
C ASP A 45 -2.60 -6.90 -12.28
N TYR A 46 -3.59 -6.21 -11.69
CA TYR A 46 -3.95 -4.85 -12.03
C TYR A 46 -3.01 -3.80 -11.38
N LEU A 47 -2.41 -4.07 -10.22
CA LEU A 47 -1.57 -3.12 -9.50
C LEU A 47 -0.07 -3.25 -9.86
N VAL A 48 0.20 -3.35 -11.16
CA VAL A 48 1.56 -3.32 -11.73
C VAL A 48 1.77 -2.05 -12.55
N PRO A 49 3.01 -1.55 -12.67
CA PRO A 49 3.33 -0.42 -13.55
C PRO A 49 2.79 -0.68 -14.95
N ARG A 50 2.09 0.30 -15.51
CA ARG A 50 1.54 0.22 -16.84
C ARG A 50 1.48 1.60 -17.46
N ASP A 51 1.55 1.62 -18.77
CA ASP A 51 1.21 2.81 -19.52
C ASP A 51 -0.31 2.95 -19.56
N TRP A 52 -0.82 3.97 -18.88
CA TRP A 52 -2.24 4.27 -18.82
C TRP A 52 -2.72 5.08 -20.01
N LEU A 53 -1.82 5.78 -20.70
CA LEU A 53 -2.16 6.70 -21.79
C LEU A 53 -1.92 6.09 -23.16
N GLY A 54 -1.16 5.00 -23.25
CA GLY A 54 -0.82 4.35 -24.52
C GLY A 54 0.04 5.24 -25.41
N ALA A 55 0.85 6.13 -24.81
CA ALA A 55 1.69 7.05 -25.55
C ALA A 55 2.88 6.27 -26.13
N ALA A 56 2.82 6.06 -27.45
CA ALA A 56 3.85 5.38 -28.25
C ALA A 56 5.24 5.99 -28.11
#